data_AF-A0A9E3WGX0-F1
#
_entry.id   AF-A0A9E3WGX0-F1
#
_cell.length_a   1.000
_cell.length_b   1.000
_cell.length_c   1.000
_cell.angle_alpha   90.00
_cell.angle_beta   90.00
_cell.angle_gamma   90.00
#
_symmetry.space_group_name_H-M   'P 1'
#
loop_
_entity.id
_entity.type
_entity.pdbx_description
1 polymer ?
#
loop_
_entity_poly.entity_id
_entity_poly.type
_entity_poly.pdbx_seq_one_letter_code
_entity_poly.pdbx_strand_id
1 'polypeptide(L)'
;MRILGADLYPGSSSPEPREGAVVLLNEDGGVAASRHLTTISDLAAAVGEMTGAEPFLLGVDLPVVAPERPGRARAVETLILRRLGFRMPFSGRAGAPAARPPAAGESLLAALAVAGLPCLPYPDRDLRASGLAEIDPGLALKVLLWQGSSATEGPHPAREEIFRAYAIPAYRRPPGRRGSDWAERAAALDLVLRAAGPLPGIDLTPARAVLRGAASDRDVERAAALLDACLIAGTARRYMKSPEECVFLGDRKEGYVILPADGFVRRLALRERRPGRSGLFPRGSLRAKLGAAAELHSAGLLDVPGRPQDTEAVFHRIPLYEFDNLDEMLWWKHCRHLDGPALPVEGLRELVVLLGREDTHDGRASPFRLVRSRHRTLSFRFEPPSSWRSRVPTRDGKTYAFRVIRAVFETLPAEE
;
A
#
# COMPACT_ATOMS: atom_id res chain seq x y z
N MET A 1 9.99 -12.55 9.36
CA MET A 1 9.14 -11.51 9.99
C MET A 1 7.73 -12.02 10.07
N ARG A 2 7.14 -12.03 11.26
CA ARG A 2 5.76 -12.46 11.51
C ARG A 2 4.77 -11.34 11.18
N ILE A 3 3.56 -11.67 10.75
CA ILE A 3 2.53 -10.69 10.39
C ILE A 3 1.29 -10.94 11.20
N LEU A 4 0.87 -9.92 11.94
CA LEU A 4 -0.28 -9.96 12.81
C LEU A 4 -1.24 -8.83 12.46
N GLY A 5 -2.52 -9.06 12.73
CA GLY A 5 -3.54 -8.01 12.74
C GLY A 5 -4.33 -8.08 14.02
N ALA A 6 -4.55 -6.93 14.64
CA ALA A 6 -5.33 -6.83 15.86
C ALA A 6 -6.46 -5.81 15.69
N ASP A 7 -7.67 -6.27 15.96
CA ASP A 7 -8.81 -5.43 16.24
C ASP A 7 -8.77 -5.04 17.73
N LEU A 8 -8.58 -3.75 17.98
CA LEU A 8 -8.41 -3.17 19.30
C LEU A 8 -9.54 -2.21 19.57
N TYR A 9 -10.36 -2.56 20.55
CA TYR A 9 -11.44 -1.69 20.97
C TYR A 9 -10.91 -0.52 21.81
N PRO A 10 -10.96 0.75 21.33
CA PRO A 10 -10.66 1.87 22.19
C PRO A 10 -11.90 2.09 23.07
N GLY A 11 -11.68 1.97 24.38
CA GLY A 11 -12.74 1.87 25.39
C GLY A 11 -13.93 2.79 25.12
N SER A 12 -15.08 2.20 24.79
CA SER A 12 -16.33 2.91 24.93
C SER A 12 -16.73 2.99 26.39
N SER A 13 -17.50 4.01 26.70
CA SER A 13 -18.25 4.17 27.95
C SER A 13 -19.32 3.08 28.16
N SER A 14 -19.34 2.01 27.37
CA SER A 14 -20.26 0.89 27.55
C SER A 14 -19.84 0.05 28.76
N PRO A 15 -20.76 -0.29 29.67
CA PRO A 15 -20.47 -1.14 30.83
C PRO A 15 -20.19 -2.61 30.48
N GLU A 16 -20.44 -3.03 29.23
CA GLU A 16 -20.15 -4.39 28.77
C GLU A 16 -18.76 -4.47 28.12
N PRO A 17 -17.89 -5.42 28.54
CA PRO A 17 -16.59 -5.63 27.92
C PRO A 17 -16.79 -6.10 26.47
N ARG A 18 -16.35 -5.29 25.51
CA ARG A 18 -16.23 -5.73 24.12
C ARG A 18 -14.90 -6.45 23.93
N GLU A 19 -14.96 -7.58 23.26
CA GLU A 19 -13.80 -8.41 22.96
C GLU A 19 -13.23 -8.01 21.60
N GLY A 20 -11.93 -7.73 21.57
CA GLY A 20 -11.14 -7.62 20.34
C GLY A 20 -10.60 -8.99 19.91
N ALA A 21 -9.76 -8.99 18.88
CA ALA A 21 -9.06 -10.19 18.44
C ALA A 21 -7.69 -9.86 17.85
N VAL A 22 -6.74 -10.78 17.99
CA VAL A 22 -5.48 -10.79 17.26
C VAL A 22 -5.36 -12.07 16.46
N VAL A 23 -4.86 -11.96 15.24
CA VAL A 23 -4.56 -13.08 14.35
C VAL A 23 -3.11 -13.03 13.91
N LEU A 24 -2.47 -14.20 13.82
CA LEU A 24 -1.17 -14.41 13.21
C LEU A 24 -1.37 -15.09 11.86
N LEU A 25 -0.68 -14.62 10.83
CA LEU A 25 -0.73 -15.24 9.50
C LEU A 25 0.44 -16.19 9.26
N ASN A 26 0.16 -17.27 8.53
CA ASN A 26 1.15 -18.11 7.85
C ASN A 26 1.71 -17.40 6.60
N GLU A 27 2.76 -17.98 6.02
CA GLU A 27 3.40 -17.41 4.82
C GLU A 27 2.46 -17.33 3.61
N ASP A 28 1.57 -18.30 3.47
CA ASP A 28 0.53 -18.38 2.43
C ASP A 28 -0.60 -17.36 2.62
N GLY A 29 -0.72 -16.77 3.82
CA GLY A 29 -1.76 -15.81 4.19
C GLY A 29 -2.95 -16.45 4.92
N GLY A 30 -2.91 -17.75 5.21
CA GLY A 30 -3.88 -18.40 6.10
C GLY A 30 -3.70 -17.98 7.56
N VAL A 31 -4.75 -18.09 8.38
CA VAL A 31 -4.63 -17.80 9.82
C VAL A 31 -3.94 -18.97 10.53
N ALA A 32 -2.76 -18.69 11.09
CA ALA A 32 -1.95 -19.65 11.85
C ALA A 32 -2.47 -19.83 13.28
N ALA A 33 -2.82 -18.70 13.91
CA ALA A 33 -3.32 -18.65 15.27
C ALA A 33 -4.21 -17.42 15.44
N SER A 34 -5.16 -17.49 16.36
CA SER A 34 -6.03 -16.37 16.71
C SER A 34 -6.33 -16.38 18.21
N ARG A 35 -6.50 -15.20 18.82
CA ARG A 35 -6.88 -15.06 20.22
C ARG A 35 -7.82 -13.86 20.40
N HIS A 36 -8.83 -14.02 21.26
CA HIS A 36 -9.67 -12.90 21.69
C HIS A 36 -9.00 -12.09 22.81
N LEU A 37 -9.24 -10.79 22.80
CA LEU A 37 -8.56 -9.84 23.66
C LEU A 37 -9.56 -9.02 24.45
N THR A 38 -9.25 -8.72 25.71
CA THR A 38 -10.05 -7.81 26.54
C THR A 38 -9.29 -6.54 26.89
N THR A 39 -7.96 -6.59 26.89
CA THR A 39 -7.08 -5.46 27.22
C THR A 39 -5.90 -5.31 26.26
N ILE A 40 -5.26 -4.14 26.27
CA ILE A 40 -3.99 -3.90 25.55
C ILE A 40 -2.87 -4.80 26.09
N SER A 41 -2.86 -5.08 27.39
CA SER A 41 -1.89 -5.99 28.00
C SER A 41 -2.07 -7.43 27.49
N ASP A 42 -3.31 -7.87 27.30
CA ASP A 42 -3.61 -9.18 26.69
C ASP A 42 -3.03 -9.25 25.27
N LEU A 43 -3.12 -8.16 24.51
CA LEU A 43 -2.53 -8.09 23.17
C LEU A 43 -1.01 -8.26 23.24
N ALA A 44 -0.32 -7.50 24.10
CA ALA A 44 1.14 -7.57 24.18
C ALA A 44 1.63 -8.98 24.56
N ALA A 45 0.96 -9.64 25.50
CA ALA A 45 1.23 -11.03 25.86
C ALA A 45 0.97 -11.99 24.69
N ALA A 46 -0.17 -11.85 24.02
CA ALA A 46 -0.52 -12.67 22.87
C ALA A 46 0.47 -12.51 21.71
N VAL A 47 0.92 -11.29 21.43
CA VAL A 47 1.94 -11.02 20.41
C VAL A 47 3.24 -11.73 20.77
N GLY A 48 3.72 -11.60 22.01
CA GLY A 48 4.96 -12.26 22.45
C GLY A 48 4.93 -13.77 22.31
N GLU A 49 3.81 -14.40 22.68
CA GLU A 49 3.62 -15.85 22.49
C GLU A 49 3.56 -16.25 21.01
N MET A 50 2.88 -15.46 20.17
CA MET A 50 2.69 -15.75 18.75
C MET A 50 3.95 -15.51 17.90
N THR A 51 4.81 -14.58 18.29
CA THR A 51 6.00 -14.19 17.50
C THR A 51 7.30 -14.73 18.06
N GLY A 52 7.35 -15.09 19.35
CA GLY A 52 8.57 -15.44 20.04
C GLY A 52 9.60 -14.30 19.96
N ALA A 53 10.81 -14.61 19.51
CA ALA A 53 11.89 -13.62 19.34
C ALA A 53 11.99 -13.03 17.92
N GLU A 54 11.11 -13.41 16.99
CA GLU A 54 11.18 -12.93 15.61
C GLU A 54 10.63 -11.51 15.46
N PRO A 55 11.24 -10.65 14.61
CA PRO A 55 10.65 -9.38 14.24
C PRO A 55 9.25 -9.55 13.64
N PHE A 56 8.36 -8.61 13.92
CA PHE A 56 6.97 -8.69 13.48
C PHE A 56 6.41 -7.36 12.96
N LEU A 57 5.42 -7.45 12.07
CA LEU A 57 4.54 -6.33 11.73
C LEU A 57 3.18 -6.56 12.36
N LEU A 58 2.74 -5.65 13.22
CA LEU A 58 1.41 -5.68 13.83
C LEU A 58 0.54 -4.57 13.22
N GLY A 59 -0.45 -4.98 12.42
CA GLY A 59 -1.53 -4.08 12.00
C GLY A 59 -2.52 -3.84 13.15
N VAL A 60 -2.98 -2.60 13.30
CA VAL A 60 -3.96 -2.20 14.33
C VAL A 60 -4.94 -1.17 13.78
N ASP A 61 -6.16 -1.15 14.32
CA ASP A 61 -7.24 -0.21 13.96
C ASP A 61 -7.30 1.06 14.84
N LEU A 62 -6.26 1.28 15.66
CA LEU A 62 -6.12 2.47 16.50
C LEU A 62 -5.10 3.47 15.91
N PRO A 63 -5.23 4.78 16.24
CA PRO A 63 -4.24 5.78 15.87
C PRO A 63 -2.84 5.47 16.43
N VAL A 64 -1.87 5.13 15.56
CA VAL A 64 -0.49 4.84 15.98
C VAL A 64 0.30 6.13 16.24
N VAL A 65 0.12 7.11 15.34
CA VAL A 65 0.74 8.44 15.43
C VAL A 65 -0.37 9.48 15.59
N ALA A 66 -0.33 10.21 16.70
CA ALA A 66 -1.24 11.32 16.97
C ALA A 66 -0.45 12.65 17.05
N PRO A 67 -1.02 13.77 16.59
CA PRO A 67 -0.38 15.07 16.72
C PRO A 67 -0.19 15.44 18.19
N GLU A 68 0.92 16.09 18.50
CA GLU A 68 1.28 16.51 19.86
C GLU A 68 0.23 17.43 20.50
N ARG A 69 -0.42 18.27 19.68
CA ARG A 69 -1.41 19.26 20.14
C ARG A 69 -2.78 18.60 20.38
N PRO A 70 -3.31 18.65 21.61
CA PRO A 70 -4.66 18.17 21.90
C PRO A 70 -5.72 18.99 21.14
N GLY A 71 -6.82 18.34 20.75
CA GLY A 71 -7.97 19.02 20.11
C GLY A 71 -7.90 19.17 18.58
N ARG A 72 -6.80 18.79 17.92
CA ARG A 72 -6.72 18.81 16.45
C ARG A 72 -7.06 17.45 15.85
N ALA A 73 -8.00 17.41 14.90
CA ALA A 73 -8.24 16.22 14.07
C ALA A 73 -6.99 15.88 13.25
N ARG A 74 -6.71 14.59 13.04
CA ARG A 74 -5.55 14.16 12.27
C ARG A 74 -5.74 14.54 10.80
N ALA A 75 -4.67 15.04 10.16
CA ALA A 75 -4.75 15.44 8.77
C ALA A 75 -5.19 14.28 7.86
N VAL A 76 -4.73 13.05 8.17
CA VAL A 76 -5.11 11.84 7.43
C VAL A 76 -6.60 11.53 7.48
N GLU A 77 -7.28 11.74 8.61
CA GLU A 77 -8.73 11.52 8.73
C GLU A 77 -9.52 12.44 7.79
N THR A 78 -9.10 13.70 7.70
CA THR A 78 -9.72 14.68 6.80
C THR A 78 -9.46 14.32 5.33
N LEU A 79 -8.27 13.79 5.02
CA LEU A 79 -7.94 13.31 3.68
C LEU A 79 -8.79 12.10 3.30
N ILE A 80 -8.98 11.14 4.21
CA ILE A 80 -9.81 9.94 3.98
C ILE A 80 -11.26 10.36 3.74
N LEU A 81 -11.85 11.20 4.58
CA LEU A 81 -13.22 11.68 4.41
C LEU A 81 -13.40 12.39 3.07
N ARG A 82 -12.51 13.33 2.75
CA ARG A 82 -12.61 14.14 1.53
C ARG A 82 -12.37 13.33 0.25
N ARG A 83 -11.42 12.40 0.26
CA ARG A 83 -10.98 11.68 -0.95
C ARG A 83 -11.75 10.39 -1.17
N LEU A 84 -12.06 9.67 -0.09
CA LEU A 84 -12.64 8.33 -0.13
C LEU A 84 -14.10 8.28 0.37
N GLY A 85 -14.63 9.39 0.88
CA GLY A 85 -16.00 9.44 1.40
C GLY A 85 -16.20 8.54 2.62
N PHE A 86 -15.13 8.28 3.38
CA PHE A 86 -15.15 7.39 4.54
C PHE A 86 -14.89 8.18 5.81
N ARG A 87 -15.76 8.01 6.81
CA ARG A 87 -15.61 8.65 8.11
C ARG A 87 -14.94 7.66 9.07
N MET A 88 -13.71 7.97 9.46
CA MET A 88 -13.00 7.17 10.47
C MET A 88 -13.76 7.22 11.80
N PRO A 89 -13.94 6.08 12.48
CA PRO A 89 -14.64 6.00 13.76
C PRO A 89 -13.86 6.70 14.89
N PHE A 90 -12.53 6.73 14.78
CA PHE A 90 -11.64 7.30 15.78
C PHE A 90 -11.08 8.62 15.27
N SER A 91 -11.53 9.71 15.90
CA SER A 91 -10.83 10.99 15.81
C SER A 91 -9.68 10.96 16.81
N GLY A 92 -8.58 11.65 16.51
CA GLY A 92 -7.47 11.84 17.46
C GLY A 92 -7.91 12.36 18.85
N ARG A 93 -6.95 12.85 19.67
CA ARG A 93 -7.18 13.30 21.07
C ARG A 93 -8.37 14.26 21.30
N ALA A 94 -8.97 14.82 20.26
CA ALA A 94 -10.17 15.67 20.26
C ALA A 94 -11.51 14.94 20.51
N GLY A 95 -11.62 13.63 20.26
CA GLY A 95 -12.89 12.88 20.33
C GLY A 95 -13.10 12.02 21.57
N ALA A 96 -12.12 11.96 22.48
CA ALA A 96 -12.22 11.13 23.66
C ALA A 96 -13.00 11.84 24.79
N PRO A 97 -13.99 11.19 25.40
CA PRO A 97 -14.59 11.73 26.62
C PRO A 97 -13.51 11.86 27.70
N ALA A 98 -13.50 12.99 28.43
CA ALA A 98 -12.51 13.34 29.45
C ALA A 98 -12.28 12.27 30.54
N ALA A 99 -13.16 11.28 30.65
CA ALA A 99 -13.11 10.21 31.64
C ALA A 99 -12.17 9.04 31.28
N ARG A 100 -11.71 8.89 30.03
CA ARG A 100 -10.71 7.89 29.65
C ARG A 100 -9.94 8.37 28.41
N PRO A 101 -8.60 8.46 28.45
CA PRO A 101 -7.85 8.73 27.23
C PRO A 101 -8.15 7.61 26.22
N PRO A 102 -8.29 7.93 24.93
CA PRO A 102 -8.43 6.90 23.93
C PRO A 102 -7.18 6.02 24.02
N ALA A 103 -7.32 4.71 23.83
CA ALA A 103 -6.18 3.81 23.71
C ALA A 103 -5.29 4.32 22.57
N ALA A 104 -4.29 5.12 22.90
CA ALA A 104 -3.41 5.74 21.94
C ALA A 104 -2.36 4.70 21.54
N GLY A 105 -1.85 4.77 20.30
CA GLY A 105 -0.71 3.98 19.87
C GLY A 105 0.44 4.00 20.86
N GLU A 106 0.65 5.12 21.55
CA GLU A 106 1.60 5.28 22.66
C GLU A 106 1.41 4.24 23.78
N SER A 107 0.17 3.98 24.21
CA SER A 107 -0.12 2.99 25.26
C SER A 107 0.18 1.57 24.79
N LEU A 108 -0.11 1.26 23.51
CA LEU A 108 0.24 -0.03 22.93
C LEU A 108 1.77 -0.20 22.78
N LEU A 109 2.47 0.83 22.27
CA LEU A 109 3.92 0.84 22.17
C LEU A 109 4.57 0.62 23.54
N ALA A 110 4.06 1.29 24.58
CA ALA A 110 4.52 1.11 25.95
C ALA A 110 4.26 -0.31 26.47
N ALA A 111 3.06 -0.86 26.26
CA ALA A 111 2.73 -2.22 26.68
C ALA A 111 3.61 -3.28 25.99
N LEU A 112 3.86 -3.13 24.68
CA LEU A 112 4.76 -3.99 23.92
C LEU A 112 6.20 -3.87 24.42
N ALA A 113 6.68 -2.66 24.70
CA ALA A 113 8.02 -2.46 25.27
C ALA A 113 8.18 -3.11 26.65
N VAL A 114 7.18 -3.00 27.53
CA VAL A 114 7.16 -3.68 28.85
C VAL A 114 7.17 -5.19 28.69
N ALA A 115 6.50 -5.73 27.68
CA ALA A 115 6.53 -7.15 27.34
C ALA A 115 7.85 -7.60 26.66
N GLY A 116 8.85 -6.72 26.51
CA GLY A 116 10.12 -7.04 25.87
C GLY A 116 10.07 -7.05 24.34
N LEU A 117 9.05 -6.43 23.73
CA LEU A 117 8.78 -6.41 22.29
C LEU A 117 8.86 -4.97 21.75
N PRO A 118 10.03 -4.30 21.78
CA PRO A 118 10.14 -2.93 21.28
C PRO A 118 9.77 -2.88 19.80
N CYS A 119 8.94 -1.90 19.43
CA CYS A 119 8.45 -1.74 18.07
C CYS A 119 8.46 -0.28 17.64
N LEU A 120 8.64 -0.07 16.34
CA LEU A 120 8.57 1.24 15.71
C LEU A 120 7.10 1.66 15.51
N PRO A 121 6.77 2.96 15.61
CA PRO A 121 5.43 3.48 15.35
C PRO A 121 5.06 3.48 13.85
N TYR A 122 5.81 2.76 13.02
CA TYR A 122 5.60 2.61 11.59
C TYR A 122 6.12 1.24 11.13
N PRO A 123 5.63 0.72 10.00
CA PRO A 123 6.15 -0.53 9.46
C PRO A 123 7.61 -0.36 9.05
N ASP A 124 8.47 -1.26 9.53
CA ASP A 124 9.83 -1.38 9.00
C ASP A 124 9.81 -2.24 7.73
N ARG A 125 10.06 -1.59 6.59
CA ARG A 125 10.07 -2.28 5.29
C ARG A 125 11.33 -3.11 5.07
N ASP A 126 12.38 -2.86 5.85
CA ASP A 126 13.65 -3.58 5.73
C ASP A 126 13.65 -4.89 6.55
N LEU A 127 12.53 -5.19 7.23
CA LEU A 127 12.27 -6.41 8.00
C LEU A 127 13.22 -6.61 9.19
N ARG A 128 13.88 -5.54 9.67
CA ARG A 128 14.91 -5.62 10.71
C ARG A 128 14.35 -5.40 12.10
N ALA A 129 13.37 -4.51 12.23
CA ALA A 129 12.72 -4.16 13.48
C ALA A 129 11.23 -4.52 13.43
N SER A 130 10.66 -4.78 14.61
CA SER A 130 9.21 -4.88 14.73
C SER A 130 8.56 -3.51 14.52
N GLY A 131 7.38 -3.47 13.92
CA GLY A 131 6.69 -2.23 13.57
C GLY A 131 5.18 -2.33 13.73
N LEU A 132 4.53 -1.17 13.88
CA LEU A 132 3.09 -1.02 13.86
C LEU A 132 2.61 -0.49 12.51
N ALA A 133 1.42 -0.92 12.08
CA ALA A 133 0.74 -0.39 10.90
C ALA A 133 -0.70 0.00 11.25
N GLU A 134 -1.03 1.27 11.13
CA GLU A 134 -2.42 1.73 11.28
C GLU A 134 -3.26 1.35 10.06
N ILE A 135 -4.28 0.51 10.27
CA ILE A 135 -5.17 -0.03 9.24
C ILE A 135 -6.60 -0.03 9.79
N ASP A 136 -7.50 0.73 9.16
CA ASP A 136 -8.92 0.70 9.51
C ASP A 136 -9.63 -0.44 8.75
N PRO A 137 -10.24 -1.41 9.45
CA PRO A 137 -10.84 -2.59 8.82
C PRO A 137 -12.06 -2.21 7.97
N GLY A 138 -12.85 -1.23 8.39
CA GLY A 138 -13.98 -0.73 7.62
C GLY A 138 -13.55 -0.10 6.30
N LEU A 139 -12.51 0.74 6.32
CA LEU A 139 -11.94 1.34 5.12
C LEU A 139 -11.33 0.28 4.20
N ALA A 140 -10.59 -0.67 4.77
CA ALA A 140 -10.00 -1.78 4.00
C ALA A 140 -11.09 -2.61 3.32
N LEU A 141 -12.15 -2.97 4.05
CA LEU A 141 -13.29 -3.71 3.54
C LEU A 141 -14.03 -2.93 2.44
N LYS A 142 -14.27 -1.62 2.62
CA LYS A 142 -14.90 -0.76 1.59
C LYS A 142 -14.12 -0.88 0.27
N VAL A 143 -12.80 -0.78 0.35
CA VAL A 143 -11.94 -0.83 -0.83
C VAL A 143 -11.94 -2.22 -1.45
N LEU A 144 -11.84 -3.28 -0.66
CA LEU A 144 -11.81 -4.65 -1.18
C LEU A 144 -13.14 -5.04 -1.83
N LEU A 145 -14.28 -4.71 -1.21
CA LEU A 145 -15.61 -4.94 -1.78
C LEU A 145 -15.81 -4.12 -3.06
N TRP A 146 -15.33 -2.88 -3.08
CA TRP A 146 -15.35 -2.08 -4.29
C TRP A 146 -14.52 -2.73 -5.40
N GLN A 147 -13.29 -3.18 -5.11
CA GLN A 147 -12.41 -3.83 -6.09
C GLN A 147 -13.00 -5.11 -6.68
N GLY A 148 -13.77 -5.87 -5.89
CA GLY A 148 -14.49 -7.06 -6.34
C GLY A 148 -15.83 -6.78 -7.02
N SER A 149 -16.29 -5.52 -7.07
CA SER A 149 -17.60 -5.17 -7.63
C SER A 149 -17.57 -4.96 -9.16
N SER A 150 -18.67 -5.25 -9.83
CA SER A 150 -18.86 -4.99 -11.26
C SER A 150 -18.81 -3.49 -11.61
N ALA A 151 -19.00 -2.59 -10.64
CA ALA A 151 -18.85 -1.14 -10.82
C ALA A 151 -17.39 -0.73 -11.14
N THR A 152 -16.44 -1.67 -11.05
CA THR A 152 -15.05 -1.46 -11.47
C THR A 152 -14.81 -1.68 -12.96
N GLU A 153 -15.76 -2.30 -13.66
CA GLU A 153 -15.67 -2.61 -15.08
C GLU A 153 -16.04 -1.40 -15.94
N GLY A 154 -15.13 -1.02 -16.84
CA GLY A 154 -15.36 0.06 -17.81
C GLY A 154 -15.20 1.51 -17.29
N PRO A 155 -15.19 2.49 -18.21
CA PRO A 155 -15.15 3.90 -17.88
C PRO A 155 -16.53 4.40 -17.45
N HIS A 156 -16.79 4.49 -16.15
CA HIS A 156 -17.99 5.12 -15.61
C HIS A 156 -17.73 6.60 -15.25
N PRO A 157 -18.47 7.58 -15.79
CA PRO A 157 -18.23 9.01 -15.54
C PRO A 157 -18.43 9.40 -14.07
N ALA A 158 -19.35 8.75 -13.36
CA ALA A 158 -19.62 8.97 -11.93
C ALA A 158 -18.88 8.00 -10.98
N ARG A 159 -17.84 7.29 -11.45
CA ARG A 159 -17.17 6.22 -10.67
C ARG A 159 -16.67 6.69 -9.30
N GLU A 160 -16.15 7.92 -9.23
CA GLU A 160 -15.67 8.53 -7.99
C GLU A 160 -16.82 8.81 -7.01
N GLU A 161 -17.94 9.32 -7.49
CA GLU A 161 -19.11 9.61 -6.67
C GLU A 161 -19.73 8.33 -6.13
N ILE A 162 -19.87 7.30 -6.96
CA ILE A 162 -20.37 5.98 -6.55
C ILE A 162 -19.46 5.37 -5.48
N PHE A 163 -18.13 5.41 -5.68
CA PHE A 163 -17.20 4.91 -4.67
C PHE A 163 -17.33 5.64 -3.34
N ARG A 164 -17.46 6.98 -3.36
CA ARG A 164 -17.62 7.78 -2.14
C ARG A 164 -18.93 7.44 -1.43
N ALA A 165 -20.02 7.26 -2.18
CA ALA A 165 -21.33 6.85 -1.66
C ALA A 165 -21.40 5.37 -1.24
N TYR A 166 -20.45 4.54 -1.67
CA TYR A 166 -20.43 3.11 -1.33
C TYR A 166 -20.33 2.92 0.19
N ALA A 167 -21.38 2.33 0.76
CA ALA A 167 -21.53 2.07 2.18
C ALA A 167 -21.48 0.56 2.45
N ILE A 168 -20.80 0.18 3.52
CA ILE A 168 -20.75 -1.20 3.99
C ILE A 168 -21.88 -1.39 5.01
N PRO A 169 -22.58 -2.54 5.01
CA PRO A 169 -23.48 -2.90 6.10
C PRO A 169 -22.82 -2.74 7.47
N ALA A 170 -23.53 -2.17 8.44
CA ALA A 170 -23.02 -2.03 9.80
C ALA A 170 -23.09 -3.39 10.52
N TYR A 171 -21.99 -4.15 10.46
CA TYR A 171 -21.87 -5.47 11.12
C TYR A 171 -21.37 -5.38 12.57
N ARG A 172 -20.79 -4.24 12.95
CA ARG A 172 -20.38 -3.93 14.33
C ARG A 172 -21.49 -3.22 15.08
N ARG A 173 -21.63 -3.50 16.38
CA ARG A 173 -22.53 -2.71 17.22
C ARG A 173 -22.01 -1.27 17.35
N PRO A 174 -22.83 -0.24 17.11
CA PRO A 174 -22.44 1.14 17.38
C PRO A 174 -22.28 1.37 18.89
N PRO A 175 -21.31 2.19 19.34
CA PRO A 175 -21.24 2.59 20.75
C PRO A 175 -22.52 3.34 21.15
N GLY A 176 -23.09 3.01 22.32
CA GLY A 176 -24.26 3.69 22.88
C GLY A 176 -25.62 3.29 22.31
N ARG A 177 -25.70 2.44 21.28
CA ARG A 177 -26.99 1.95 20.75
C ARG A 177 -27.42 0.68 21.48
N ARG A 178 -28.52 0.76 22.25
CA ARG A 178 -29.24 -0.40 22.79
C ARG A 178 -30.34 -0.77 21.78
N GLY A 179 -30.40 -2.03 21.34
CA GLY A 179 -31.57 -2.55 20.63
C GLY A 179 -31.40 -3.05 19.18
N SER A 180 -30.18 -3.29 18.66
CA SER A 180 -30.08 -4.18 17.48
C SER A 180 -30.09 -5.62 17.97
N ASP A 181 -31.01 -6.43 17.46
CA ASP A 181 -31.05 -7.86 17.74
C ASP A 181 -29.73 -8.52 17.27
N TRP A 182 -29.22 -9.48 18.03
CA TRP A 182 -28.01 -10.22 17.67
C TRP A 182 -28.19 -10.89 16.30
N ALA A 183 -29.41 -11.34 15.98
CA ALA A 183 -29.76 -11.97 14.72
C ALA A 183 -29.64 -10.99 13.53
N GLU A 184 -30.05 -9.73 13.70
CA GLU A 184 -29.90 -8.70 12.67
C GLU A 184 -28.43 -8.42 12.38
N ARG A 185 -27.60 -8.34 13.44
CA ARG A 185 -26.15 -8.17 13.28
C ARG A 185 -25.47 -9.39 12.68
N ALA A 186 -25.90 -10.59 13.06
CA ALA A 186 -25.42 -11.84 12.46
C ALA A 186 -25.73 -11.86 10.95
N ALA A 187 -26.94 -11.46 10.56
CA ALA A 187 -27.33 -11.36 9.15
C ALA A 187 -26.51 -10.29 8.39
N ALA A 188 -26.25 -9.14 9.01
CA ALA A 188 -25.40 -8.09 8.43
C ALA A 188 -23.95 -8.58 8.25
N LEU A 189 -23.39 -9.30 9.23
CA LEU A 189 -22.05 -9.87 9.15
C LEU A 189 -21.98 -11.00 8.10
N ASP A 190 -23.00 -11.86 8.01
CA ASP A 190 -23.07 -12.91 6.99
C ASP A 190 -23.14 -12.31 5.58
N LEU A 191 -23.92 -11.23 5.39
CA LEU A 191 -24.00 -10.50 4.13
C LEU A 191 -22.62 -9.96 3.73
N VAL A 192 -21.89 -9.34 4.67
CA VAL A 192 -20.52 -8.84 4.44
C VAL A 192 -19.57 -9.99 4.07
N LEU A 193 -19.58 -11.09 4.81
CA LEU A 193 -18.73 -12.24 4.55
C LEU A 193 -19.06 -12.87 3.18
N ARG A 194 -20.33 -12.94 2.78
CA ARG A 194 -20.72 -13.42 1.44
C ARG A 194 -20.26 -12.47 0.35
N ALA A 195 -20.49 -11.17 0.51
CA ALA A 195 -20.10 -10.15 -0.45
C ALA A 195 -18.57 -10.09 -0.64
N ALA A 196 -17.81 -10.30 0.43
CA ALA A 196 -16.35 -10.38 0.37
C ALA A 196 -15.86 -11.58 -0.44
N GLY A 197 -16.60 -12.70 -0.42
CA GLY A 197 -16.19 -13.93 -1.10
C GLY A 197 -14.79 -14.39 -0.70
N PRO A 198 -14.04 -15.02 -1.62
CA PRO A 198 -12.61 -15.25 -1.49
C PRO A 198 -11.83 -13.96 -1.78
N LEU A 199 -11.09 -13.47 -0.78
CA LEU A 199 -10.20 -12.31 -0.92
C LEU A 199 -8.75 -12.78 -1.05
N PRO A 200 -8.01 -12.36 -2.10
CA PRO A 200 -6.61 -12.77 -2.27
C PRO A 200 -5.75 -12.41 -1.05
N GLY A 201 -5.17 -13.43 -0.41
CA GLY A 201 -4.27 -13.30 0.73
C GLY A 201 -4.93 -12.92 2.05
N ILE A 202 -6.27 -13.04 2.17
CA ILE A 202 -7.03 -12.80 3.40
C ILE A 202 -7.91 -14.00 3.70
N ASP A 203 -7.58 -14.73 4.77
CA ASP A 203 -8.36 -15.87 5.23
C ASP A 203 -9.46 -15.42 6.20
N LEU A 204 -10.72 -15.51 5.75
CA LEU A 204 -11.91 -15.17 6.53
C LEU A 204 -12.57 -16.41 7.16
N THR A 205 -11.96 -17.59 7.06
CA THR A 205 -12.52 -18.85 7.56
C THR A 205 -12.80 -18.81 9.06
N PRO A 206 -11.90 -18.27 9.92
CA PRO A 206 -12.16 -18.20 11.36
C PRO A 206 -13.43 -17.39 11.71
N ALA A 207 -13.61 -16.23 11.06
CA ALA A 207 -14.80 -15.39 11.28
C ALA A 207 -16.09 -16.12 10.84
N ARG A 208 -16.06 -16.80 9.69
CA ARG A 208 -17.21 -17.60 9.20
C ARG A 208 -17.54 -18.75 10.16
N ALA A 209 -16.53 -19.43 10.70
CA ALA A 209 -16.73 -20.55 11.60
C ALA A 209 -17.43 -20.12 12.90
N VAL A 210 -16.98 -19.02 13.51
CA VAL A 210 -17.62 -18.46 14.71
C VAL A 210 -19.03 -17.97 14.42
N LEU A 211 -19.27 -17.29 13.29
CA LEU A 211 -20.60 -16.80 12.95
C LEU A 211 -21.62 -17.93 12.73
N ARG A 212 -21.22 -19.04 12.10
CA ARG A 212 -22.12 -20.19 11.87
C ARG A 212 -22.65 -20.80 13.16
N GLY A 213 -21.87 -20.73 14.24
CA GLY A 213 -22.26 -21.22 15.58
C GLY A 213 -22.82 -20.13 16.50
N ALA A 214 -23.02 -18.91 16.01
CA ALA A 214 -23.42 -17.80 16.85
C ALA A 214 -24.86 -17.97 17.36
N ALA A 215 -25.01 -17.87 18.69
CA ALA A 215 -26.31 -17.93 19.36
C ALA A 215 -26.53 -16.74 20.30
N SER A 216 -25.60 -15.78 20.31
CA SER A 216 -25.59 -14.66 21.23
C SER A 216 -24.95 -13.40 20.65
N ASP A 217 -25.23 -12.27 21.29
CA ASP A 217 -24.60 -10.98 21.01
C ASP A 217 -23.07 -11.05 21.03
N ARG A 218 -22.52 -11.87 21.95
CA ARG A 218 -21.09 -12.06 22.18
C ARG A 218 -20.45 -12.85 21.04
N ASP A 219 -21.10 -13.90 20.56
CA ASP A 219 -20.58 -14.71 19.46
C ASP A 219 -20.49 -13.90 18.15
N VAL A 220 -21.48 -13.05 17.90
CA VAL A 220 -21.47 -12.15 16.74
C VAL A 220 -20.34 -11.12 16.84
N GLU A 221 -20.10 -10.54 18.02
CA GLU A 221 -18.96 -9.62 18.22
C GLU A 221 -17.61 -10.32 18.09
N ARG A 222 -17.48 -11.57 18.56
CA ARG A 222 -16.28 -12.39 18.35
C ARG A 222 -16.02 -12.65 16.88
N ALA A 223 -17.05 -13.03 16.12
CA ALA A 223 -16.94 -13.24 14.69
C ALA A 223 -16.53 -11.94 13.97
N ALA A 224 -17.12 -10.81 14.35
CA ALA A 224 -16.78 -9.51 13.78
C ALA A 224 -15.35 -9.06 14.13
N ALA A 225 -14.88 -9.31 15.36
CA ALA A 225 -13.50 -9.04 15.77
C ALA A 225 -12.50 -9.86 14.97
N LEU A 226 -12.81 -11.14 14.70
CA LEU A 226 -11.99 -11.97 13.83
C LEU A 226 -12.00 -11.47 12.38
N LEU A 227 -13.14 -11.03 11.84
CA LEU A 227 -13.20 -10.43 10.51
C LEU A 227 -12.27 -9.22 10.43
N ASP A 228 -12.37 -8.28 11.37
CA ASP A 228 -11.57 -7.06 11.40
C ASP A 228 -10.08 -7.38 11.55
N ALA A 229 -9.71 -8.26 12.49
CA ALA A 229 -8.32 -8.71 12.67
C ALA A 229 -7.76 -9.37 11.40
N CYS A 230 -8.54 -10.18 10.69
CA CYS A 230 -8.12 -10.80 9.42
C CYS A 230 -7.94 -9.76 8.30
N LEU A 231 -8.84 -8.77 8.18
CA LEU A 231 -8.71 -7.68 7.22
C LEU A 231 -7.45 -6.83 7.48
N ILE A 232 -7.18 -6.54 8.74
CA ILE A 232 -6.01 -5.80 9.20
C ILE A 232 -4.73 -6.60 8.88
N ALA A 233 -4.67 -7.87 9.27
CA ALA A 233 -3.51 -8.73 9.04
C ALA A 233 -3.25 -8.94 7.55
N GLY A 234 -4.30 -9.19 6.78
CA GLY A 234 -4.23 -9.36 5.33
C GLY A 234 -3.74 -8.11 4.61
N THR A 235 -4.19 -6.93 5.06
CA THR A 235 -3.72 -5.63 4.54
C THR A 235 -2.25 -5.39 4.92
N ALA A 236 -1.84 -5.69 6.15
CA ALA A 236 -0.45 -5.61 6.58
C ALA A 236 0.44 -6.54 5.75
N ARG A 237 0.01 -7.78 5.51
CA ARG A 237 0.71 -8.73 4.63
C ARG A 237 0.84 -8.21 3.21
N ARG A 238 -0.26 -7.69 2.65
CA ARG A 238 -0.28 -7.11 1.31
C ARG A 238 0.70 -5.93 1.21
N TYR A 239 0.75 -5.06 2.21
CA TYR A 239 1.69 -3.93 2.25
C TYR A 239 3.16 -4.40 2.22
N MET A 240 3.47 -5.52 2.88
CA MET A 240 4.84 -6.06 2.93
C MET A 240 5.22 -6.83 1.67
N LYS A 241 4.31 -7.62 1.10
CA LYS A 241 4.59 -8.51 -0.04
C LYS A 241 4.35 -7.83 -1.40
N SER A 242 3.31 -7.01 -1.50
CA SER A 242 2.84 -6.37 -2.74
C SER A 242 2.47 -4.90 -2.46
N PRO A 243 3.44 -4.05 -2.08
CA PRO A 243 3.21 -2.66 -1.67
C PRO A 243 2.50 -1.80 -2.73
N GLU A 244 2.62 -2.15 -4.01
CA GLU A 244 1.88 -1.52 -5.11
C GLU A 244 0.36 -1.73 -5.05
N GLU A 245 -0.11 -2.70 -4.28
CA GLU A 245 -1.52 -2.96 -4.02
C GLU A 245 -2.02 -2.26 -2.74
N CYS A 246 -1.19 -1.43 -2.12
CA CYS A 246 -1.54 -0.65 -0.93
C CYS A 246 -1.16 0.82 -1.07
N VAL A 247 -1.88 1.69 -0.37
CA VAL A 247 -1.52 3.10 -0.22
C VAL A 247 -1.21 3.37 1.24
N PHE A 248 -0.08 4.05 1.47
CA PHE A 248 0.22 4.74 2.71
C PHE A 248 -0.26 6.18 2.55
N LEU A 249 -1.32 6.55 3.26
CA LEU A 249 -1.91 7.88 3.21
C LEU A 249 -1.58 8.64 4.49
N GLY A 250 -1.10 9.88 4.37
CA GLY A 250 -0.63 10.67 5.51
C GLY A 250 0.88 10.58 5.67
N ASP A 251 1.38 10.87 6.88
CA ASP A 251 2.81 10.90 7.18
C ASP A 251 3.11 10.52 8.65
N ARG A 252 4.40 10.52 8.99
CA ARG A 252 4.90 10.11 10.32
C ARG A 252 4.73 11.19 11.41
N LYS A 253 4.27 12.41 11.08
CA LYS A 253 4.12 13.52 12.01
C LYS A 253 2.65 13.81 12.33
N GLU A 254 1.80 13.79 11.31
CA GLU A 254 0.39 14.18 11.38
C GLU A 254 -0.57 12.98 11.33
N GLY A 255 -0.01 11.76 11.34
CA GLY A 255 -0.73 10.50 11.29
C GLY A 255 -0.79 9.90 9.88
N TYR A 256 -0.92 8.57 9.84
CA TYR A 256 -1.03 7.81 8.59
C TYR A 256 -2.04 6.69 8.71
N VAL A 257 -2.50 6.17 7.56
CA VAL A 257 -3.30 4.95 7.43
C VAL A 257 -2.78 4.17 6.23
N ILE A 258 -2.71 2.85 6.37
CA ILE A 258 -2.44 1.91 5.29
C ILE A 258 -3.75 1.25 4.89
N LEU A 259 -4.02 1.25 3.59
CA LEU A 259 -5.20 0.62 3.02
C LEU A 259 -4.84 -0.14 1.73
N PRO A 260 -5.58 -1.20 1.36
CA PRO A 260 -5.53 -1.75 0.02
C PRO A 260 -5.85 -0.65 -1.01
N ALA A 261 -5.29 -0.76 -2.21
CA ALA A 261 -5.53 0.18 -3.28
C ALA A 261 -5.18 -0.42 -4.65
N ASP A 262 -6.15 -0.40 -5.54
CA ASP A 262 -5.93 -0.61 -6.97
C ASP A 262 -5.52 0.73 -7.62
N GLY A 263 -5.36 0.74 -8.94
CA GLY A 263 -5.02 1.96 -9.67
C GLY A 263 -6.06 3.08 -9.48
N PHE A 264 -7.34 2.75 -9.28
CA PHE A 264 -8.39 3.74 -9.09
C PHE A 264 -8.38 4.35 -7.69
N VAL A 265 -8.42 3.52 -6.64
CA VAL A 265 -8.40 3.97 -5.25
C VAL A 265 -7.10 4.71 -4.96
N ARG A 266 -5.96 4.27 -5.50
CA ARG A 266 -4.69 4.99 -5.39
C ARG A 266 -4.79 6.42 -5.92
N ARG A 267 -5.38 6.63 -7.10
CA ARG A 267 -5.54 7.97 -7.67
C ARG A 267 -6.43 8.86 -6.83
N LEU A 268 -7.56 8.32 -6.35
CA LEU A 268 -8.44 9.05 -5.43
C LEU A 268 -7.69 9.42 -4.14
N ALA A 269 -7.05 8.43 -3.52
CA ALA A 269 -6.36 8.57 -2.25
C ALA A 269 -5.19 9.55 -2.32
N LEU A 270 -4.41 9.57 -3.41
CA LEU A 270 -3.22 10.41 -3.56
C LEU A 270 -3.48 11.73 -4.29
N ARG A 271 -4.67 11.91 -4.88
CA ARG A 271 -4.93 12.98 -5.88
C ARG A 271 -3.91 12.97 -7.01
N GLU A 272 -3.40 11.79 -7.35
CA GLU A 272 -2.74 11.64 -8.63
C GLU A 272 -3.80 11.97 -9.67
N ARG A 273 -3.57 13.03 -10.46
CA ARG A 273 -4.31 13.20 -11.71
C ARG A 273 -4.29 11.82 -12.37
N ARG A 274 -5.44 11.39 -12.93
CA ARG A 274 -5.45 10.33 -13.95
C ARG A 274 -4.14 10.55 -14.72
N PRO A 275 -3.21 9.58 -14.83
CA PRO A 275 -2.16 9.77 -15.81
C PRO A 275 -2.97 10.05 -17.06
N GLY A 276 -3.02 11.32 -17.48
CA GLY A 276 -3.58 11.66 -18.77
C GLY A 276 -2.76 10.75 -19.62
N ARG A 277 -3.43 9.80 -20.32
CA ARG A 277 -2.78 8.85 -21.24
C ARG A 277 -1.59 9.62 -21.76
N SER A 278 -0.38 9.29 -21.30
CA SER A 278 0.77 10.17 -21.54
C SER A 278 0.72 10.39 -23.02
N GLY A 279 0.43 11.62 -23.46
CA GLY A 279 0.07 11.86 -24.85
C GLY A 279 1.13 11.14 -25.65
N LEU A 280 0.71 10.13 -26.41
CA LEU A 280 1.63 9.20 -27.06
C LEU A 280 2.68 10.07 -27.74
N PHE A 281 3.95 9.89 -27.37
CA PHE A 281 4.94 10.93 -27.62
C PHE A 281 5.13 11.05 -29.14
N PRO A 282 4.82 12.19 -29.78
CA PRO A 282 4.87 12.24 -31.23
C PRO A 282 6.28 11.91 -31.72
N ARG A 283 6.41 10.97 -32.67
CA ARG A 283 7.72 10.52 -33.15
C ARG A 283 8.54 11.67 -33.74
N GLY A 284 7.88 12.66 -34.36
CA GLY A 284 8.51 13.91 -34.81
C GLY A 284 9.09 14.74 -33.66
N SER A 285 8.41 14.82 -32.52
CA SER A 285 8.91 15.49 -31.31
C SER A 285 10.08 14.73 -30.67
N LEU A 286 10.08 13.38 -30.71
CA LEU A 286 11.21 12.57 -30.27
C LEU A 286 12.44 12.81 -31.14
N ARG A 287 12.27 12.80 -32.47
CA ARG A 287 13.33 13.10 -33.43
C ARG A 287 13.88 14.52 -33.23
N ALA A 288 13.02 15.52 -33.03
CA ALA A 288 13.45 16.89 -32.79
C ALA A 288 14.25 17.04 -31.48
N LYS A 289 13.84 16.36 -30.40
CA LYS A 289 14.53 16.45 -29.10
C LYS A 289 15.86 15.70 -29.05
N LEU A 290 15.94 14.52 -29.66
CA LEU A 290 17.18 13.74 -29.70
C LEU A 290 18.12 14.19 -30.83
N GLY A 291 17.56 14.80 -31.89
CA GLY A 291 18.31 15.36 -33.00
C GLY A 291 19.24 14.33 -33.66
N ALA A 292 20.45 14.78 -34.01
CA ALA A 292 21.49 13.92 -34.57
C ALA A 292 22.23 13.08 -33.51
N ALA A 293 21.79 13.08 -32.24
CA ALA A 293 22.47 12.35 -31.17
C ALA A 293 22.02 10.88 -31.08
N ALA A 294 20.93 10.50 -31.74
CA ALA A 294 20.41 9.14 -31.77
C ALA A 294 19.74 8.77 -33.10
N GLU A 295 19.92 7.53 -33.53
CA GLU A 295 19.12 6.89 -34.57
C GLU A 295 17.85 6.30 -33.96
N LEU A 296 16.72 6.44 -34.67
CA LEU A 296 15.41 5.97 -34.21
C LEU A 296 14.88 4.83 -35.08
N HIS A 297 14.74 3.65 -34.49
CA HIS A 297 14.23 2.44 -35.15
C HIS A 297 12.84 2.07 -34.63
N SER A 298 11.99 1.47 -35.47
CA SER A 298 10.76 0.84 -34.98
C SER A 298 11.12 -0.50 -34.35
N ALA A 299 10.73 -0.73 -33.10
CA ALA A 299 11.01 -1.95 -32.35
C ALA A 299 9.89 -3.01 -32.48
N GLY A 300 8.83 -2.72 -33.25
CA GLY A 300 7.69 -3.61 -33.48
C GLY A 300 7.74 -4.30 -34.85
N LEU A 301 7.38 -5.59 -34.90
CA LEU A 301 7.29 -6.38 -36.14
C LEU A 301 6.09 -6.01 -37.03
N LEU A 302 5.14 -5.22 -36.54
CA LEU A 302 3.91 -4.87 -37.25
C LEU A 302 3.54 -3.40 -36.98
N ASP A 303 3.70 -2.56 -38.01
CA ASP A 303 3.16 -1.21 -38.00
C ASP A 303 1.66 -1.26 -38.30
N VAL A 304 0.84 -1.00 -37.28
CA VAL A 304 -0.62 -0.89 -37.41
C VAL A 304 -1.01 0.59 -37.32
N PRO A 305 -1.62 1.18 -38.36
CA PRO A 305 -2.04 2.58 -38.35
C PRO A 305 -2.91 2.92 -37.11
N GLY A 306 -2.61 4.04 -36.47
CA GLY A 306 -3.34 4.53 -35.30
C GLY A 306 -3.02 3.83 -33.96
N ARG A 307 -2.11 2.84 -33.92
CA ARG A 307 -1.63 2.24 -32.67
C ARG A 307 -0.32 2.86 -32.18
N PRO A 308 -0.10 2.93 -30.85
CA PRO A 308 1.21 3.20 -30.29
C PRO A 308 2.28 2.28 -30.87
N GLN A 309 3.42 2.85 -31.24
CA GLN A 309 4.60 2.11 -31.68
C GLN A 309 5.68 2.21 -30.61
N ASP A 310 6.42 1.12 -30.40
CA ASP A 310 7.65 1.17 -29.63
C ASP A 310 8.78 1.66 -30.58
N THR A 311 9.30 2.86 -30.34
CA THR A 311 10.45 3.41 -31.05
C THR A 311 11.70 3.26 -30.19
N GLU A 312 12.70 2.57 -30.69
CA GLU A 312 14.01 2.42 -30.07
C GLU A 312 14.94 3.55 -30.50
N ALA A 313 15.63 4.16 -29.54
CA ALA A 313 16.70 5.12 -29.75
C ALA A 313 18.06 4.48 -29.46
N VAL A 314 18.93 4.50 -30.46
CA VAL A 314 20.33 4.07 -30.39
C VAL A 314 21.22 5.31 -30.47
N PHE A 315 22.04 5.52 -29.45
CA PHE A 315 22.75 6.80 -29.27
C PHE A 315 24.14 6.79 -29.89
N HIS A 316 24.46 7.81 -30.70
CA HIS A 316 25.83 8.06 -31.17
C HIS A 316 26.70 8.68 -30.08
N ARG A 317 26.08 9.53 -29.24
CA ARG A 317 26.69 10.06 -28.02
C ARG A 317 25.90 9.53 -26.83
N ILE A 318 26.54 8.68 -26.02
CA ILE A 318 25.87 7.95 -24.93
C ILE A 318 25.42 8.93 -23.83
N PRO A 319 24.11 8.99 -23.51
CA PRO A 319 23.63 9.73 -22.34
C PRO A 319 24.22 9.19 -21.04
N LEU A 320 24.76 10.09 -20.24
CA LEU A 320 25.31 9.81 -18.91
C LEU A 320 24.47 10.53 -17.85
N TYR A 321 24.04 9.76 -16.87
CA TYR A 321 23.27 10.23 -15.73
C TYR A 321 23.91 9.73 -14.44
N GLU A 322 23.50 10.32 -13.33
CA GLU A 322 23.73 9.76 -12.00
C GLU A 322 22.44 9.79 -11.18
N PHE A 323 22.33 8.87 -10.21
CA PHE A 323 21.21 8.84 -9.26
C PHE A 323 21.71 8.49 -7.88
N ASP A 324 21.00 8.98 -6.87
CA ASP A 324 21.24 8.61 -5.48
C ASP A 324 20.48 7.32 -5.18
N ASN A 325 21.21 6.30 -4.75
CA ASN A 325 20.67 4.99 -4.41
C ASN A 325 20.04 5.02 -3.02
N LEU A 326 18.87 5.65 -2.95
CA LEU A 326 18.07 5.84 -1.72
C LEU A 326 16.82 4.95 -1.70
N ASP A 327 16.45 4.33 -2.83
CA ASP A 327 15.27 3.48 -2.96
C ASP A 327 15.53 2.31 -3.93
N GLU A 328 14.70 1.26 -3.87
CA GLU A 328 14.78 0.11 -4.80
C GLU A 328 14.32 0.45 -6.23
N MET A 329 13.84 1.67 -6.44
CA MET A 329 13.37 2.18 -7.71
C MET A 329 14.18 3.40 -8.12
N LEU A 330 14.53 3.45 -9.40
CA LEU A 330 15.17 4.63 -9.98
C LEU A 330 14.08 5.67 -10.28
N TRP A 331 14.08 6.75 -9.51
CA TRP A 331 13.19 7.89 -9.73
C TRP A 331 13.86 8.84 -10.72
N TRP A 332 13.28 8.97 -11.92
CA TRP A 332 13.89 9.76 -12.99
C TRP A 332 14.08 11.23 -12.60
N LYS A 333 13.14 11.79 -11.82
CA LYS A 333 13.25 13.16 -11.26
C LYS A 333 14.42 13.37 -10.30
N HIS A 334 15.02 12.30 -9.78
CA HIS A 334 16.21 12.34 -8.93
C HIS A 334 17.48 11.98 -9.70
N CYS A 335 17.36 11.68 -10.99
CA CYS A 335 18.52 11.47 -11.85
C CYS A 335 19.06 12.83 -12.31
N ARG A 336 20.37 13.02 -12.17
CA ARG A 336 21.08 14.21 -12.65
C ARG A 336 21.71 13.85 -14.00
N HIS A 337 21.42 14.66 -15.02
CA HIS A 337 22.06 14.53 -16.33
C HIS A 337 23.48 15.08 -16.25
N LEU A 338 24.47 14.30 -16.68
CA LEU A 338 25.88 14.66 -16.62
C LEU A 338 26.46 14.97 -18.00
N ASP A 339 26.15 14.15 -19.00
CA ASP A 339 26.68 14.29 -20.35
C ASP A 339 25.79 13.60 -21.41
N GLY A 340 25.98 13.95 -22.68
CA GLY A 340 25.22 13.38 -23.80
C GLY A 340 23.87 14.05 -24.04
N PRO A 341 22.98 13.43 -24.84
CA PRO A 341 21.66 13.96 -25.11
C PRO A 341 20.73 13.69 -23.93
N ALA A 342 20.07 14.74 -23.43
CA ALA A 342 19.07 14.61 -22.39
C ALA A 342 17.83 13.89 -22.94
N LEU A 343 17.49 12.75 -22.34
CA LEU A 343 16.36 11.94 -22.75
C LEU A 343 15.03 12.60 -22.37
N PRO A 344 14.07 12.68 -23.31
CA PRO A 344 12.71 13.02 -22.95
C PRO A 344 12.11 11.93 -22.07
N VAL A 345 11.31 12.32 -21.09
CA VAL A 345 10.67 11.36 -20.17
C VAL A 345 9.26 11.00 -20.63
N GLU A 346 8.70 11.81 -21.53
CA GLU A 346 7.46 11.53 -22.23
C GLU A 346 7.65 10.32 -23.16
N GLY A 347 6.74 9.35 -23.09
CA GLY A 347 6.81 8.13 -23.89
C GLY A 347 7.88 7.12 -23.46
N LEU A 348 8.94 7.51 -22.73
CA LEU A 348 10.01 6.58 -22.33
C LEU A 348 9.46 5.39 -21.54
N ARG A 349 9.62 4.16 -22.04
CA ARG A 349 9.11 2.91 -21.44
C ARG A 349 10.20 2.05 -20.84
N GLU A 350 11.34 1.98 -21.52
CA GLU A 350 12.43 1.08 -21.14
C GLU A 350 13.77 1.78 -21.39
N LEU A 351 14.73 1.47 -20.52
CA LEU A 351 16.12 1.83 -20.67
C LEU A 351 16.97 0.57 -20.53
N VAL A 352 18.05 0.53 -21.28
CA VAL A 352 19.15 -0.41 -21.02
C VAL A 352 20.36 0.42 -20.63
N VAL A 353 20.92 0.12 -19.46
CA VAL A 353 21.95 0.95 -18.83
C VAL A 353 23.16 0.15 -18.37
N LEU A 354 24.32 0.81 -18.39
CA LEU A 354 25.56 0.32 -17.77
C LEU A 354 25.84 1.18 -16.53
N LEU A 355 26.12 0.56 -15.39
CA LEU A 355 26.44 1.26 -14.14
C LEU A 355 27.94 1.42 -13.96
N GLY A 356 28.38 2.54 -13.38
CA GLY A 356 29.77 2.77 -12.97
C GLY A 356 30.51 3.83 -13.80
N ARG A 357 31.66 4.27 -13.28
CA ARG A 357 32.56 5.26 -13.90
C ARG A 357 33.80 4.65 -14.56
N GLU A 358 34.15 3.41 -14.24
CA GLU A 358 35.40 2.77 -14.68
C GLU A 358 35.15 1.49 -15.45
N ASP A 359 35.88 1.36 -16.56
CA ASP A 359 36.05 0.13 -17.32
C ASP A 359 36.50 -0.97 -16.35
N THR A 360 35.61 -1.89 -16.06
CA THR A 360 36.02 -3.12 -15.37
C THR A 360 37.02 -3.83 -16.27
N HIS A 361 38.21 -4.06 -15.73
CA HIS A 361 39.36 -4.69 -16.39
C HIS A 361 39.10 -6.10 -16.98
N ASP A 362 37.87 -6.61 -16.92
CA ASP A 362 37.40 -7.88 -17.49
C ASP A 362 36.31 -7.75 -18.58
N GLY A 363 36.11 -6.56 -19.15
CA GLY A 363 35.64 -6.42 -20.53
C GLY A 363 34.15 -6.69 -20.85
N ARG A 364 33.27 -7.02 -19.90
CA ARG A 364 31.79 -6.99 -20.14
C ARG A 364 30.99 -6.68 -18.88
N ALA A 365 30.84 -5.39 -18.53
CA ALA A 365 29.77 -4.98 -17.65
C ALA A 365 28.42 -5.35 -18.30
N SER A 366 27.70 -6.34 -17.74
CA SER A 366 26.42 -6.76 -18.34
C SER A 366 25.39 -5.64 -18.13
N PRO A 367 24.66 -5.22 -19.17
CA PRO A 367 23.70 -4.15 -19.06
C PRO A 367 22.52 -4.54 -18.17
N PHE A 368 21.95 -3.53 -17.52
CA PHE A 368 20.71 -3.65 -16.78
C PHE A 368 19.54 -3.15 -17.60
N ARG A 369 18.44 -3.88 -17.54
CA ARG A 369 17.16 -3.42 -18.07
C ARG A 369 16.40 -2.67 -16.99
N LEU A 370 15.91 -1.50 -17.34
CA LEU A 370 15.11 -0.62 -16.51
C LEU A 370 13.75 -0.43 -17.19
N VAL A 371 12.69 -0.93 -16.57
CA VAL A 371 11.34 -0.82 -17.13
C VAL A 371 10.52 0.19 -16.34
N ARG A 372 9.83 1.08 -17.07
CA ARG A 372 8.97 2.10 -16.48
C ARG A 372 7.85 1.45 -15.69
N SER A 373 7.71 1.88 -14.45
CA SER A 373 6.62 1.47 -13.59
C SER A 373 5.28 1.92 -14.20
N ARG A 374 4.36 0.97 -14.40
CA ARG A 374 2.98 1.24 -14.83
C ARG A 374 2.16 2.01 -13.78
N HIS A 375 2.67 2.09 -12.54
CA HIS A 375 1.94 2.55 -11.37
C HIS A 375 2.49 3.84 -10.75
N ARG A 376 3.60 4.39 -11.28
CA ARG A 376 4.26 5.58 -10.73
C ARG A 376 4.87 6.44 -11.85
N THR A 377 4.48 7.71 -11.89
CA THR A 377 4.95 8.69 -12.89
C THR A 377 6.47 8.87 -12.78
N LEU A 378 7.19 8.63 -13.88
CA LEU A 378 8.65 8.81 -14.04
C LEU A 378 9.53 7.98 -13.08
N SER A 379 9.20 6.70 -12.92
CA SER A 379 10.04 5.77 -12.16
C SER A 379 10.30 4.48 -12.92
N PHE A 380 11.49 3.92 -12.74
CA PHE A 380 11.97 2.73 -13.41
C PHE A 380 12.38 1.66 -12.39
N ARG A 381 12.13 0.41 -12.74
CA ARG A 381 12.50 -0.77 -11.94
C ARG A 381 13.57 -1.56 -12.69
N PHE A 382 14.57 -2.05 -11.97
CA PHE A 382 15.54 -2.98 -12.53
C PHE A 382 14.89 -4.34 -12.78
N GLU A 383 15.12 -4.90 -13.96
CA GLU A 383 14.59 -6.19 -14.38
C GLU A 383 15.72 -7.12 -14.86
N PRO A 384 15.92 -8.30 -14.25
CA PRO A 384 15.24 -8.78 -13.03
C PRO A 384 15.78 -8.08 -11.76
N PRO A 385 14.96 -7.84 -10.72
CA PRO A 385 15.39 -7.15 -9.50
C PRO A 385 16.59 -7.81 -8.79
N SER A 386 16.71 -9.13 -8.89
CA SER A 386 17.83 -9.90 -8.31
C SER A 386 19.20 -9.55 -8.90
N SER A 387 19.26 -9.23 -10.19
CA SER A 387 20.52 -8.88 -10.88
C SER A 387 21.09 -7.55 -10.40
N TRP A 388 20.22 -6.60 -10.07
CA TRP A 388 20.59 -5.30 -9.51
C TRP A 388 21.12 -5.46 -8.07
N ARG A 389 20.37 -6.18 -7.23
CA ARG A 389 20.72 -6.35 -5.81
C ARG A 389 22.05 -7.05 -5.58
N SER A 390 22.52 -7.88 -6.52
CA SER A 390 23.82 -8.54 -6.42
C SER A 390 25.00 -7.64 -6.78
N ARG A 391 24.77 -6.53 -7.47
CA ARG A 391 25.83 -5.65 -8.02
C ARG A 391 25.86 -4.27 -7.38
N VAL A 392 24.72 -3.77 -6.90
CA VAL A 392 24.63 -2.52 -6.15
C VAL A 392 23.96 -2.79 -4.80
N PRO A 393 24.66 -2.51 -3.67
CA PRO A 393 24.05 -2.60 -2.35
C PRO A 393 22.77 -1.76 -2.30
N THR A 394 21.67 -2.30 -1.81
CA THR A 394 20.38 -1.57 -1.82
C THR A 394 20.39 -0.45 -0.77
N ARG A 395 20.02 0.77 -1.18
CA ARG A 395 19.86 1.94 -0.29
C ARG A 395 21.12 2.35 0.48
N ASP A 396 22.30 2.19 -0.12
CA ASP A 396 23.56 2.57 0.55
C ASP A 396 23.81 4.08 0.59
N GLY A 397 22.90 4.89 0.05
CA GLY A 397 22.98 6.34 0.05
C GLY A 397 24.07 6.90 -0.86
N LYS A 398 24.73 6.06 -1.66
CA LYS A 398 25.76 6.49 -2.60
C LYS A 398 25.13 6.94 -3.92
N THR A 399 25.84 7.82 -4.61
CA THR A 399 25.50 8.25 -5.95
C THR A 399 26.17 7.32 -6.97
N TYR A 400 25.38 6.79 -7.91
CA TYR A 400 25.86 5.92 -8.99
C TYR A 400 25.67 6.59 -10.34
N ALA A 401 26.73 6.63 -11.14
CA ALA A 401 26.64 6.99 -12.54
C ALA A 401 26.12 5.81 -13.37
N PHE A 402 25.34 6.12 -14.41
CA PHE A 402 24.91 5.15 -15.41
C PHE A 402 24.86 5.74 -16.81
N ARG A 403 25.24 4.91 -17.78
CA ARG A 403 25.22 5.20 -19.22
C ARG A 403 23.99 4.54 -19.83
N VAL A 404 23.20 5.29 -20.59
CA VAL A 404 22.04 4.74 -21.31
C VAL A 404 22.50 4.28 -22.70
N ILE A 405 22.56 2.97 -22.91
CA ILE A 405 22.98 2.41 -24.21
C ILE A 405 21.79 2.19 -25.15
N ARG A 406 20.58 2.07 -24.62
CA ARG A 406 19.33 1.96 -25.38
C ARG A 406 18.18 2.58 -24.62
N ALA A 407 17.28 3.24 -25.32
CA ALA A 407 16.01 3.72 -24.77
C ALA A 407 14.85 3.35 -25.70
N VAL A 408 13.74 2.86 -25.14
CA VAL A 408 12.53 2.54 -25.90
C VAL A 408 11.41 3.48 -25.48
N PHE A 409 10.75 4.08 -26.46
CA PHE A 409 9.68 5.06 -26.29
C PHE A 409 8.37 4.55 -26.89
N GLU A 410 7.27 4.79 -26.19
CA GLU A 410 5.92 4.67 -26.76
C GLU A 410 5.61 5.95 -27.55
N THR A 411 5.52 5.83 -28.87
CA THR A 411 5.29 6.96 -29.78
C THR A 411 4.02 6.82 -30.61
N LEU A 412 3.46 7.94 -31.08
CA LEU A 412 2.49 7.91 -32.18
C LEU A 412 3.19 7.52 -33.49
N PRO A 413 2.49 6.87 -34.43
CA PRO A 413 2.95 6.77 -35.81
C PRO A 413 3.27 8.16 -36.37
N ALA A 414 4.20 8.24 -37.32
CA ALA A 414 4.33 9.48 -38.08
C ALA A 414 3.01 9.72 -38.82
N GLU A 415 2.44 10.93 -38.69
CA GLU A 415 1.47 11.40 -39.68
C GLU A 415 2.27 11.57 -40.98
N GLU A 416 1.87 10.86 -42.03
CA GLU A 416 2.44 11.01 -43.38
C GLU A 416 2.21 12.42 -43.94
#